data_AF-A0A9K3EG58-F1
#
_entry.id   AF-A0A9K3EG58-F1
#
_cell.length_a   1.000
_cell.length_b   1.000
_cell.length_c   1.000
_cell.angle_alpha   90.00
_cell.angle_beta   90.00
_cell.angle_gamma   90.00
#
_symmetry.space_group_name_H-M   'P 1'
#
loop_
_entity.id
_entity.type
_entity.pdbx_description
1 polymer ?
#
loop_
_entity_poly.entity_id
_entity_poly.type
_entity_poly.pdbx_seq_one_letter_code
_entity_poly.pdbx_strand_id
1 'polypeptide(L)' 'MMGERMFMYLLSSHVHSFDWRSGEGEKIRLSEKFGTVVRKKEPLMAIPTPRLHGSSIYE' A
#
# COMPACT_ATOMS: atom_id res chain seq x y z
N MET A 1 17.50 11.50 5.75
CA MET A 1 17.47 10.70 7.00
C MET A 1 17.21 9.23 6.68
N MET A 2 17.48 8.28 7.60
CA MET A 2 17.27 6.84 7.33
C MET A 2 15.80 6.49 7.01
N GLY A 3 14.85 7.16 7.68
CA GLY A 3 13.42 6.92 7.51
C GLY A 3 12.90 7.16 6.09
N GLU A 4 13.36 8.23 5.43
CA GLU A 4 12.94 8.56 4.05
C GLU A 4 13.40 7.49 3.06
N ARG A 5 14.67 7.05 3.16
CA ARG A 5 15.21 6.00 2.30
C ARG A 5 14.46 4.69 2.53
N MET A 6 14.26 4.29 3.78
CA MET A 6 13.54 3.06 4.12
C MET A 6 12.10 3.10 3.62
N PHE A 7 11.39 4.22 3.80
CA PHE A 7 10.04 4.40 3.30
C PHE A 7 9.98 4.27 1.78
N MET A 8 10.88 4.93 1.05
CA MET A 8 10.93 4.86 -0.41
C MET A 8 11.21 3.44 -0.92
N TYR A 9 12.14 2.70 -0.30
CA TYR A 9 12.41 1.30 -0.67
C TYR A 9 11.23 0.38 -0.42
N LEU A 10 10.55 0.52 0.73
CA LEU A 10 9.37 -0.28 1.04
C LEU A 10 8.25 0.04 0.05
N LEU A 11 7.99 1.33 -0.20
CA LEU A 11 6.93 1.77 -1.10
C LEU A 11 7.19 1.30 -2.54
N SER A 12 8.41 1.45 -3.05
CA SER A 12 8.76 1.05 -4.41
C SER A 12 8.59 -0.45 -4.62
N SER A 13 9.03 -1.27 -3.67
CA SER A 13 8.90 -2.73 -3.73
C SER A 13 7.43 -3.17 -3.76
N HIS A 14 6.58 -2.53 -2.96
CA HIS A 14 5.15 -2.84 -2.88
C HIS A 14 4.37 -2.38 -4.11
N VAL A 15 4.62 -1.14 -4.58
CA VAL A 15 3.95 -0.63 -5.78
C VAL A 15 4.39 -1.42 -7.00
N HIS A 16 5.67 -1.77 -7.14
CA HIS A 16 6.16 -2.52 -8.28
C HIS A 16 5.63 -3.97 -8.34
N SER A 17 5.57 -4.67 -7.21
CA SER A 17 5.31 -6.12 -7.19
C SER A 17 3.84 -6.52 -7.34
N PHE A 18 2.90 -5.62 -7.00
CA PHE A 18 1.47 -5.93 -6.95
C PHE A 18 0.65 -5.01 -7.83
N ASP A 19 -0.38 -5.56 -8.46
CA ASP A 19 -1.53 -4.81 -8.96
C ASP A 19 -2.48 -4.58 -7.79
N TRP A 20 -2.78 -3.31 -7.53
CA TRP A 20 -3.60 -2.91 -6.41
C TRP A 20 -5.02 -2.64 -6.87
N ARG A 21 -5.99 -3.29 -6.22
CA ARG A 21 -7.42 -3.01 -6.40
C ARG A 21 -8.02 -2.55 -5.08
N SER A 22 -8.95 -1.61 -5.14
CA SER A 22 -9.71 -1.18 -3.96
C SER A 22 -10.65 -2.30 -3.52
N GLY A 23 -10.93 -2.41 -2.21
CA GLY A 23 -12.04 -3.22 -1.72
C GLY A 23 -13.34 -2.86 -2.45
N GLU A 24 -14.10 -3.86 -2.87
CA GLU A 24 -15.29 -3.67 -3.70
C GLU A 24 -16.31 -2.75 -2.99
N GLY A 25 -16.73 -1.67 -3.65
CA GLY A 25 -17.71 -0.71 -3.10
C GLY A 25 -17.15 0.34 -2.13
N GLU A 26 -15.83 0.43 -1.94
CA GLU A 26 -15.25 1.36 -0.98
C GLU A 26 -15.26 2.81 -1.52
N LYS A 27 -16.14 3.67 -0.99
CA LYS A 27 -16.02 5.13 -1.18
C LYS A 27 -14.78 5.59 -0.43
N ILE A 28 -13.78 6.10 -1.15
CA ILE A 28 -12.56 6.66 -0.57
C ILE A 28 -12.93 7.85 0.34
N ARG A 29 -12.96 7.60 1.64
CA ARG A 29 -13.20 8.63 2.67
C ARG A 29 -11.85 9.06 3.25
N LEU A 30 -11.46 10.29 2.95
CA LEU A 30 -10.20 10.88 3.40
C LEU A 30 -10.37 11.70 4.69
N SER A 31 -11.39 11.41 5.48
CA SER A 31 -11.58 12.08 6.77
C SER A 31 -10.46 11.68 7.74
N GLU A 32 -9.99 12.63 8.55
CA GLU A 32 -8.82 12.45 9.42
C GLU A 32 -9.21 12.45 10.90
N LYS A 33 -8.39 11.80 11.73
CA LYS A 33 -8.37 12.00 13.17
C LYS A 33 -7.20 12.94 13.51
N PHE A 34 -7.49 14.02 14.23
CA PHE A 34 -6.48 14.96 14.70
C PHE A 34 -5.60 14.33 15.80
N GLY A 35 -4.30 14.65 15.81
CA GLY A 35 -3.32 14.16 16.78
C GLY A 35 -1.87 14.39 16.30
N THR A 36 -0.87 13.96 17.08
CA THR A 36 0.56 14.08 16.72
C THR A 36 0.93 13.37 15.42
N VAL A 37 0.13 12.38 15.01
CA VAL A 37 0.26 11.66 13.74
C VAL A 37 -1.05 11.77 12.97
N VAL A 38 -0.95 12.14 11.69
CA VAL A 38 -2.10 12.15 10.78
C VAL A 38 -2.55 10.71 10.51
N ARG A 39 -3.80 10.40 10.86
CA ARG A 39 -4.41 9.08 10.63
C ARG A 39 -5.76 9.25 9.96
N LYS A 40 -6.06 8.38 8.98
CA LYS A 40 -7.41 8.27 8.45
C LYS A 40 -8.38 7.85 9.55
N LYS A 41 -9.55 8.49 9.58
CA LYS A 41 -10.63 8.20 10.52
C LYS A 41 -11.26 6.85 10.24
N GLU A 42 -11.43 6.53 8.96
CA GLU A 42 -11.95 5.27 8.44
C GLU A 42 -10.79 4.54 7.72
N PRO A 43 -10.45 3.30 8.10
CA PRO A 43 -9.41 2.54 7.42
C PRO A 43 -9.85 2.24 5.98
N LEU A 44 -8.92 2.32 5.03
CA LEU A 44 -9.16 1.92 3.64
C LEU A 44 -8.52 0.56 3.37
N MET A 45 -9.22 -0.30 2.61
CA MET A 45 -8.72 -1.61 2.22
C MET A 45 -8.31 -1.63 0.75
N ALA A 46 -7.13 -2.20 0.50
CA ALA A 46 -6.65 -2.50 -0.83
C ALA A 46 -6.21 -3.96 -0.90
N ILE A 47 -6.50 -4.62 -2.01
CA ILE A 47 -6.20 -6.02 -2.27
C ILE A 47 -5.00 -6.06 -3.23
N PRO A 48 -3.81 -6.47 -2.77
CA PRO A 48 -2.66 -6.66 -3.64
C PRO A 48 -2.78 -8.00 -4.38
N THR A 49 -2.75 -7.96 -5.71
CA THR A 49 -2.63 -9.15 -6.56
C THR A 49 -1.21 -9.20 -7.10
N PRO A 50 -0.42 -10.27 -6.90
CA PRO A 50 0.92 -10.37 -7.48
C PRO A 50 0.88 -10.20 -9.00
N ARG A 51 1.69 -9.29 -9.56
CA ARG A 51 1.74 -9.09 -11.02
C ARG A 51 2.42 -10.24 -11.74
N LEU A 52 3.33 -10.91 -11.04
CA LEU A 52 4.09 -12.05 -11.53
C LEU A 52 3.38 -13.33 -11.07
N HIS A 53 2.70 -13.99 -12.01
CA HIS A 53 2.16 -15.33 -11.81
C HIS A 53 3.27 -16.38 -12.06
N GLY A 54 3.80 -16.98 -11.00
CA GLY A 54 4.49 -18.27 -11.07
C GLY A 54 5.98 -18.25 -11.38
N SER A 55 6.81 -18.28 -10.32
CA SER A 55 7.75 -19.38 -10.05
C SER A 55 8.66 -19.90 -11.19
N SER A 56 9.38 -19.03 -11.92
CA SER A 56 10.56 -19.48 -12.70
C SER A 56 11.82 -18.63 -12.47
N ILE A 57 11.83 -17.76 -11.45
CA ILE A 57 12.90 -16.77 -11.21
C ILE A 57 13.61 -16.97 -9.87
N TYR A 58 13.35 -18.08 -9.18
CA TYR A 58 14.11 -18.51 -8.00
C TYR A 58 14.72 -19.90 -8.20
N GLU A 59 15.22 -20.18 -9.41
CA GLU A 59 16.27 -21.19 -9.58
C GLU A 59 17.61 -20.66 -9.04
#